data_AF-A0A957D713-F1
#
_entry.id   AF-A0A957D713-F1
#
_cell.length_a   1.000
_cell.length_b   1.000
_cell.length_c   1.000
_cell.angle_alpha   90.00
_cell.angle_beta   90.00
_cell.angle_gamma   90.00
#
_symmetry.space_group_name_H-M   'P 1'
#
loop_
_entity.id
_entity.type
_entity.pdbx_description
1 polymer ?
#
loop_
_entity_poly.entity_id
_entity_poly.type
_entity_poly.pdbx_seq_one_letter_code
_entity_poly.pdbx_strand_id
1 'polypeptide(L)'
;MMTDNGYDLLDQFDTAPYEKRVQLFRTALANGRLDEDTAFEMLSDLYDDTAVHDARSLFDEWVTALRTQAPELYAGIAGYLLEWQITHALVDGRTAELPALSQQLAQQAASFPNEVVVTGEKLAYYGQLDTLAKMMSTAWPHIQNADFDEWAVEEFAVQGMNYAILNYVATAVSPDPTDPHLLALLDPFAEIEADTLTEYLAQVTGQTNRSWQPSDFAVPPQSSNAVEIPDEVDANLTQLLREFMHAVHSEKSLPLSRAALAYWPLNEYLLSRLEESARAYQPRRKKAGRFERKTYGLSPLCPTTISLAQFLSNMLELVAPQHYPAAAILSVLPTWLRFLHNRGLITAEQQAQTELGLQELLPELREFWGDMPTDPALVACVME
;
A
#
# COMPACT_ATOMS: atom_id res chain seq x y z
N MET A 1 11.34 6.00 -32.37
CA MET A 1 10.68 5.93 -33.70
C MET A 1 10.73 4.46 -34.09
N MET A 2 9.69 3.70 -33.72
CA MET A 2 9.60 2.27 -34.02
C MET A 2 9.79 2.07 -35.53
N THR A 3 10.67 1.14 -35.90
CA THR A 3 10.81 0.77 -37.31
C THR A 3 9.56 0.00 -37.74
N ASP A 4 9.21 0.04 -39.02
CA ASP A 4 8.07 -0.69 -39.62
C ASP A 4 8.03 -2.18 -39.25
N ASN A 5 9.19 -2.75 -38.87
CA ASN A 5 9.36 -4.15 -38.45
C ASN A 5 8.96 -4.44 -36.99
N GLY A 6 8.82 -3.41 -36.13
CA GLY A 6 8.44 -3.56 -34.72
C GLY A 6 6.93 -3.77 -34.56
N TYR A 7 6.13 -2.98 -35.29
CA TYR A 7 4.67 -3.10 -35.30
C TYR A 7 4.21 -4.48 -35.78
N ASP A 8 4.80 -5.02 -36.85
CA ASP A 8 4.47 -6.37 -37.34
C ASP A 8 4.82 -7.48 -36.33
N LEU A 9 5.84 -7.29 -35.48
CA LEU A 9 6.18 -8.27 -34.44
C LEU A 9 5.18 -8.25 -33.29
N LEU A 10 4.77 -7.06 -32.83
CA LEU A 10 3.78 -6.90 -31.76
C LEU A 10 2.41 -7.41 -32.20
N ASP A 11 1.93 -7.04 -33.40
CA ASP A 11 0.65 -7.55 -33.92
C ASP A 11 0.61 -9.09 -34.00
N GLN A 12 1.73 -9.72 -34.39
CA GLN A 12 1.87 -11.18 -34.40
C GLN A 12 1.92 -11.78 -33.00
N PHE A 13 2.47 -11.05 -32.03
CA PHE A 13 2.58 -11.48 -30.65
C PHE A 13 1.22 -11.40 -29.93
N ASP A 14 0.51 -10.28 -30.06
CA ASP A 14 -0.76 -10.02 -29.39
C ASP A 14 -1.83 -11.04 -29.75
N THR A 15 -1.81 -11.50 -31.01
CA THR A 15 -2.77 -12.49 -31.53
C THR A 15 -2.32 -13.94 -31.37
N ALA A 16 -1.09 -14.18 -30.93
CA ALA A 16 -0.52 -15.52 -30.79
C ALA A 16 -0.95 -16.21 -29.48
N PRO A 17 -1.09 -17.54 -29.45
CA PRO A 17 -1.23 -18.28 -28.20
C PRO A 17 0.06 -18.22 -27.36
N TYR A 18 -0.06 -18.47 -26.06
CA TYR A 18 1.03 -18.38 -25.07
C TYR A 18 2.36 -19.00 -25.53
N GLU A 19 2.37 -20.27 -25.96
CA GLU A 19 3.62 -20.94 -26.36
C GLU A 19 4.28 -20.26 -27.57
N LYS A 20 3.45 -19.68 -28.45
CA LYS A 20 3.93 -18.94 -29.61
C LYS A 20 4.43 -17.55 -29.24
N ARG A 21 3.79 -16.85 -28.30
CA ARG A 21 4.30 -15.59 -27.70
C ARG A 21 5.69 -15.78 -27.10
N VAL A 22 5.87 -16.81 -26.28
CA VAL A 22 7.17 -17.19 -25.72
C VAL A 22 8.21 -17.42 -26.82
N GLN A 23 7.85 -18.17 -27.87
CA GLN A 23 8.76 -18.40 -28.99
C GLN A 23 9.13 -17.11 -29.73
N LEU A 24 8.16 -16.23 -29.97
CA LEU A 24 8.36 -14.95 -30.65
C LEU A 24 9.32 -14.06 -29.84
N PHE A 25 9.10 -13.91 -28.54
CA PHE A 25 9.99 -13.14 -27.66
C PHE A 25 11.43 -13.68 -27.70
N ARG A 26 11.63 -14.99 -27.47
CA ARG A 26 12.96 -15.61 -27.47
C ARG A 26 13.68 -15.45 -28.81
N THR A 27 12.93 -15.57 -29.92
CA THR A 27 13.47 -15.41 -31.28
C THR A 27 13.83 -13.95 -31.55
N ALA A 28 13.00 -13.00 -31.12
CA ALA A 28 13.27 -11.57 -31.29
C ALA A 28 14.49 -11.14 -30.48
N LEU A 29 14.61 -11.58 -29.23
CA LEU A 29 15.76 -11.34 -28.37
C LEU A 29 17.05 -11.90 -28.99
N ALA A 30 17.06 -13.17 -29.40
CA ALA A 30 18.24 -13.82 -29.97
C ALA A 30 18.72 -13.18 -31.28
N ASN A 31 17.82 -12.53 -32.02
CA ASN A 31 18.14 -11.85 -33.28
C ASN A 31 18.37 -10.34 -33.11
N GLY A 32 18.36 -9.80 -31.87
CA GLY A 32 18.53 -8.37 -31.61
C GLY A 32 17.45 -7.50 -32.26
N ARG A 33 16.20 -8.00 -32.34
CA ARG A 33 15.07 -7.33 -32.98
C ARG A 33 14.19 -6.52 -32.01
N LEU A 34 14.53 -6.50 -30.73
CA LEU A 34 13.78 -5.80 -29.71
C LEU A 34 14.34 -4.39 -29.51
N ASP A 35 13.44 -3.40 -29.47
CA ASP A 35 13.69 -2.11 -28.83
C ASP A 35 13.04 -2.08 -27.42
N GLU A 36 13.21 -0.97 -26.71
CA GLU A 36 12.73 -0.79 -25.33
C GLU A 36 11.23 -1.01 -25.20
N ASP A 37 10.46 -0.27 -25.99
CA ASP A 37 8.99 -0.36 -26.01
C ASP A 37 8.53 -1.78 -26.35
N THR A 38 9.07 -2.40 -27.41
CA THR A 38 8.67 -3.76 -27.82
C THR A 38 9.02 -4.80 -26.75
N ALA A 39 10.19 -4.67 -26.10
CA ALA A 39 10.58 -5.59 -25.03
C ALA A 39 9.70 -5.45 -23.81
N PHE A 40 9.35 -4.22 -23.43
CA PHE A 40 8.47 -3.93 -22.31
C PHE A 40 7.07 -4.53 -22.54
N GLU A 41 6.43 -4.22 -23.67
CA GLU A 41 5.08 -4.71 -23.99
C GLU A 41 5.02 -6.24 -24.01
N MET A 42 5.95 -6.90 -24.71
CA MET A 42 6.00 -8.37 -24.76
C MET A 42 6.24 -9.00 -23.39
N LEU A 43 7.06 -8.39 -22.53
CA LEU A 43 7.32 -8.91 -21.19
C LEU A 43 6.17 -8.63 -20.21
N SER A 44 5.44 -7.53 -20.36
CA SER A 44 4.24 -7.24 -19.59
C SER A 44 3.17 -8.31 -19.82
N ASP A 45 2.88 -8.62 -21.07
CA ASP A 45 1.94 -9.69 -21.44
C ASP A 45 2.40 -11.06 -20.94
N LEU A 46 3.70 -11.36 -21.07
CA LEU A 46 4.27 -12.61 -20.60
C LEU A 46 4.26 -12.73 -19.08
N TYR A 47 4.40 -11.63 -18.35
CA TYR A 47 4.30 -11.60 -16.90
C TYR A 47 2.91 -12.09 -16.46
N ASP A 48 1.84 -11.49 -17.00
CA ASP A 48 0.46 -11.90 -16.71
C ASP A 48 0.19 -13.35 -17.16
N ASP A 49 0.62 -13.73 -18.37
CA ASP A 49 0.47 -15.09 -18.88
C ASP A 49 1.16 -16.11 -17.96
N THR A 50 2.37 -15.82 -17.46
CA THR A 50 3.09 -16.74 -16.57
C THR A 50 2.39 -16.92 -15.23
N ALA A 51 1.65 -15.92 -14.76
CA ALA A 51 0.85 -16.03 -13.55
C ALA A 51 -0.34 -16.99 -13.74
N VAL A 52 -1.03 -16.90 -14.90
CA VAL A 52 -2.14 -17.79 -15.28
C VAL A 52 -1.69 -19.23 -15.51
N HIS A 53 -0.49 -19.40 -16.07
CA HIS A 53 0.06 -20.72 -16.42
C HIS A 53 0.92 -21.37 -15.32
N ASP A 54 1.00 -20.79 -14.12
CA ASP A 54 1.86 -21.25 -13.01
C ASP A 54 3.34 -21.41 -13.44
N ALA A 55 3.82 -20.46 -14.24
CA ALA A 55 5.11 -20.49 -14.92
C ALA A 55 6.00 -19.29 -14.55
N ARG A 56 5.82 -18.71 -13.36
CA ARG A 56 6.52 -17.51 -12.87
C ARG A 56 8.05 -17.60 -12.94
N SER A 57 8.60 -18.79 -12.69
CA SER A 57 10.04 -19.04 -12.81
C SER A 57 10.59 -18.91 -14.24
N LEU A 58 9.77 -19.19 -15.27
CA LEU A 58 10.19 -19.00 -16.66
C LEU A 58 10.35 -17.50 -17.00
N PHE A 59 9.52 -16.64 -16.38
CA PHE A 59 9.67 -15.20 -16.52
C PHE A 59 11.06 -14.75 -16.04
N ASP A 60 11.50 -15.22 -14.87
CA ASP A 60 12.81 -14.89 -14.30
C ASP A 60 13.98 -15.33 -15.21
N GLU A 61 13.83 -16.48 -15.90
CA GLU A 61 14.80 -16.93 -16.91
C GLU A 61 14.86 -15.99 -18.11
N TRP A 62 13.73 -15.47 -18.56
CA TRP A 62 13.65 -14.53 -19.69
C TRP A 62 14.24 -13.16 -19.34
N VAL A 63 13.97 -12.65 -18.14
CA VAL A 63 14.59 -11.42 -17.63
C VAL A 63 16.12 -11.59 -17.54
N THR A 64 16.58 -12.74 -17.04
CA THR A 64 18.02 -13.07 -16.98
C THR A 64 18.64 -13.14 -18.38
N ALA A 65 17.93 -13.74 -19.34
CA ALA A 65 18.36 -13.81 -20.74
C ALA A 65 18.45 -12.42 -21.37
N LEU A 66 17.47 -11.53 -21.12
CA LEU A 66 17.47 -10.14 -21.59
C LEU A 66 18.67 -9.38 -21.02
N ARG A 67 18.88 -9.45 -19.70
CA ARG A 67 20.01 -8.81 -19.01
C ARG A 67 21.36 -9.23 -19.59
N THR A 68 21.49 -10.50 -19.98
CA THR A 68 22.74 -11.07 -20.50
C THR A 68 22.96 -10.72 -21.98
N GLN A 69 21.92 -10.79 -22.81
CA GLN A 69 22.03 -10.68 -24.27
C GLN A 69 21.85 -9.24 -24.76
N ALA A 70 21.09 -8.41 -24.04
CA ALA A 70 20.81 -7.02 -24.38
C ALA A 70 20.83 -6.15 -23.11
N PRO A 71 22.00 -5.94 -22.49
CA PRO A 71 22.11 -5.25 -21.20
C PRO A 71 21.65 -3.79 -21.23
N GLU A 72 21.83 -3.09 -22.35
CA GLU A 72 21.35 -1.70 -22.52
C GLU A 72 19.82 -1.63 -22.52
N LEU A 73 19.19 -2.56 -23.25
CA LEU A 73 17.74 -2.72 -23.28
C LEU A 73 17.19 -3.08 -21.89
N TYR A 74 17.84 -4.02 -21.20
CA TYR A 74 17.48 -4.37 -19.82
C TYR A 74 17.56 -3.14 -18.90
N ALA A 75 18.62 -2.33 -19.00
CA ALA A 75 18.80 -1.17 -18.15
C ALA A 75 17.68 -0.12 -18.32
N GLY A 76 17.16 0.04 -19.54
CA GLY A 76 16.05 0.97 -19.83
C GLY A 76 14.73 0.61 -19.15
N ILE A 77 14.50 -0.68 -18.86
CA ILE A 77 13.25 -1.17 -18.24
C ILE A 77 13.48 -1.93 -16.93
N ALA A 78 14.65 -1.80 -16.32
CA ALA A 78 15.08 -2.64 -15.20
C ALA A 78 14.16 -2.52 -13.98
N GLY A 79 13.63 -1.32 -13.69
CA GLY A 79 12.73 -1.09 -12.55
C GLY A 79 11.47 -1.95 -12.63
N TYR A 80 10.78 -1.92 -13.77
CA TYR A 80 9.58 -2.73 -14.02
C TYR A 80 9.86 -4.23 -13.87
N LEU A 81 10.95 -4.70 -14.50
CA LEU A 81 11.31 -6.11 -14.44
C LEU A 81 11.63 -6.56 -13.01
N LEU A 82 12.39 -5.78 -12.25
CA LEU A 82 12.72 -6.10 -10.86
C LEU A 82 11.47 -6.11 -9.97
N GLU A 83 10.55 -5.18 -10.17
CA GLU A 83 9.27 -5.14 -9.46
C GLU A 83 8.46 -6.43 -9.70
N TRP A 84 8.34 -6.85 -10.95
CA TRP A 84 7.63 -8.09 -11.34
C TRP A 84 8.30 -9.34 -10.75
N GLN A 85 9.64 -9.41 -10.79
CA GLN A 85 10.40 -10.51 -10.17
C GLN A 85 10.19 -10.56 -8.64
N ILE A 86 10.10 -9.41 -7.98
CA ILE A 86 9.80 -9.33 -6.55
C ILE A 86 8.38 -9.83 -6.28
N THR A 87 7.39 -9.45 -7.08
CA THR A 87 6.02 -9.99 -6.95
C THR A 87 6.00 -11.50 -7.11
N HIS A 88 6.65 -12.06 -8.13
CA HIS A 88 6.77 -13.50 -8.27
C HIS A 88 7.42 -14.16 -7.05
N ALA A 89 8.51 -13.60 -6.53
CA ALA A 89 9.17 -14.12 -5.35
C ALA A 89 8.28 -14.05 -4.09
N LEU A 90 7.45 -13.01 -3.94
CA LEU A 90 6.49 -12.89 -2.85
C LEU A 90 5.36 -13.93 -2.95
N VAL A 91 4.77 -14.07 -4.14
CA VAL A 91 3.68 -15.01 -4.41
C VAL A 91 4.14 -16.47 -4.24
N ASP A 92 5.32 -16.80 -4.75
CA ASP A 92 5.90 -18.15 -4.66
C ASP A 92 6.52 -18.45 -3.28
N GLY A 93 6.58 -17.47 -2.37
CA GLY A 93 7.20 -17.61 -1.06
C GLY A 93 8.73 -17.76 -1.11
N ARG A 94 9.39 -17.30 -2.18
CA ARG A 94 10.85 -17.30 -2.39
C ARG A 94 11.54 -16.15 -1.63
N THR A 95 11.27 -16.08 -0.33
CA THR A 95 11.70 -14.96 0.55
C THR A 95 13.21 -14.74 0.60
N ALA A 96 14.01 -15.80 0.36
CA ALA A 96 15.46 -15.71 0.34
C ALA A 96 16.01 -14.85 -0.83
N GLU A 97 15.23 -14.64 -1.89
CA GLU A 97 15.65 -13.86 -3.06
C GLU A 97 15.36 -12.36 -2.90
N LEU A 98 14.36 -12.02 -2.09
CA LEU A 98 13.86 -10.65 -1.93
C LEU A 98 14.95 -9.64 -1.57
N PRO A 99 15.89 -9.90 -0.63
CA PRO A 99 16.91 -8.92 -0.29
C PRO A 99 17.77 -8.48 -1.48
N ALA A 100 18.15 -9.43 -2.34
CA ALA A 100 19.00 -9.14 -3.50
C ALA A 100 18.24 -8.43 -4.61
N LEU A 101 16.96 -8.78 -4.83
CA LEU A 101 16.11 -8.12 -5.81
C LEU A 101 15.76 -6.69 -5.37
N SER A 102 15.31 -6.52 -4.12
CA SER A 102 14.97 -5.21 -3.56
C SER A 102 16.18 -4.28 -3.51
N GLN A 103 17.38 -4.79 -3.21
CA GLN A 103 18.61 -3.99 -3.28
C GLN A 103 18.90 -3.49 -4.70
N GLN A 104 18.74 -4.36 -5.71
CA GLN A 104 18.91 -3.96 -7.12
C GLN A 104 17.90 -2.89 -7.51
N LEU A 105 16.63 -3.03 -7.11
CA LEU A 105 15.61 -2.02 -7.40
C LEU A 105 15.88 -0.68 -6.70
N ALA A 106 16.29 -0.72 -5.43
CA ALA A 106 16.63 0.49 -4.68
C ALA A 106 17.77 1.30 -5.32
N GLN A 107 18.74 0.64 -5.97
CA GLN A 107 19.81 1.31 -6.71
C GLN A 107 19.31 2.02 -7.97
N GLN A 108 18.10 1.71 -8.42
CA GLN A 108 17.43 2.30 -9.59
C GLN A 108 16.41 3.38 -9.20
N ALA A 109 16.31 3.73 -7.92
CA ALA A 109 15.23 4.58 -7.39
C ALA A 109 15.15 5.99 -8.03
N ALA A 110 16.27 6.55 -8.48
CA ALA A 110 16.27 7.84 -9.18
C ALA A 110 15.60 7.78 -10.57
N SER A 111 15.60 6.60 -11.20
CA SER A 111 15.00 6.39 -12.54
C SER A 111 13.62 5.73 -12.46
N PHE A 112 13.36 4.97 -11.39
CA PHE A 112 12.14 4.17 -11.20
C PHE A 112 11.57 4.37 -9.79
N PRO A 113 11.23 5.62 -9.39
CA PRO A 113 10.75 5.90 -8.04
C PRO A 113 9.40 5.22 -7.76
N ASN A 114 8.52 5.15 -8.77
CA ASN A 114 7.19 4.55 -8.63
C ASN A 114 7.30 3.04 -8.35
N GLU A 115 8.18 2.34 -9.04
CA GLU A 115 8.40 0.91 -8.88
C GLU A 115 8.95 0.59 -7.49
N VAL A 116 9.79 1.48 -6.92
CA VAL A 116 10.25 1.37 -5.53
C VAL A 116 9.10 1.53 -4.55
N VAL A 117 8.21 2.51 -4.75
CA VAL A 117 7.05 2.75 -3.88
C VAL A 117 6.10 1.55 -3.93
N VAL A 118 5.69 1.12 -5.13
CA VAL A 118 4.79 -0.04 -5.31
C VAL A 118 5.39 -1.32 -4.75
N THR A 119 6.70 -1.55 -4.96
CA THR A 119 7.41 -2.66 -4.32
C THR A 119 7.40 -2.54 -2.80
N GLY A 120 7.52 -1.32 -2.27
CA GLY A 120 7.46 -1.03 -0.85
C GLY A 120 6.13 -1.47 -0.24
N GLU A 121 5.02 -1.13 -0.90
CA GLU A 121 3.68 -1.56 -0.52
C GLU A 121 3.51 -3.08 -0.56
N LYS A 122 4.02 -3.74 -1.61
CA LYS A 122 4.04 -5.20 -1.74
C LYS A 122 4.78 -5.86 -0.59
N LEU A 123 6.01 -5.45 -0.31
CA LEU A 123 6.81 -5.96 0.80
C LEU A 123 6.11 -5.71 2.14
N ALA A 124 5.51 -4.53 2.33
CA ALA A 124 4.76 -4.20 3.54
C ALA A 124 3.57 -5.13 3.72
N TYR A 125 2.78 -5.34 2.67
CA TYR A 125 1.63 -6.23 2.67
C TYR A 125 2.04 -7.66 2.99
N TYR A 126 3.11 -8.18 2.40
CA TYR A 126 3.60 -9.55 2.64
C TYR A 126 4.40 -9.73 3.95
N GLY A 127 4.49 -8.71 4.79
CA GLY A 127 5.17 -8.82 6.08
C GLY A 127 6.70 -8.85 5.99
N GLN A 128 7.29 -8.40 4.87
CA GLN A 128 8.73 -8.42 4.62
C GLN A 128 9.41 -7.15 5.16
N LEU A 129 9.13 -6.82 6.42
CA LEU A 129 9.50 -5.55 7.04
C LEU A 129 11.02 -5.29 7.06
N ASP A 130 11.83 -6.30 7.33
CA ASP A 130 13.30 -6.18 7.32
C ASP A 130 13.83 -5.85 5.91
N THR A 131 13.35 -6.55 4.89
CA THR A 131 13.69 -6.29 3.48
C THR A 131 13.24 -4.89 3.06
N LEU A 132 12.01 -4.50 3.43
CA LEU A 132 11.45 -3.19 3.15
C LEU A 132 12.29 -2.05 3.75
N ALA A 133 12.59 -2.12 5.06
CA ALA A 133 13.38 -1.09 5.73
C ALA A 133 14.76 -0.92 5.09
N LYS A 134 15.42 -2.03 4.72
CA LYS A 134 16.71 -2.00 4.00
C LYS A 134 16.59 -1.42 2.59
N MET A 135 15.53 -1.75 1.87
CA MET A 135 15.25 -1.20 0.54
C MET A 135 15.07 0.31 0.59
N MET A 136 14.24 0.81 1.50
CA MET A 136 13.99 2.25 1.69
C MET A 136 15.28 3.01 2.05
N SER A 137 16.06 2.47 3.00
CA SER A 137 17.35 3.06 3.38
C SER A 137 18.36 3.09 2.22
N THR A 138 18.36 2.06 1.37
CA THR A 138 19.24 2.00 0.19
C THR A 138 18.80 2.96 -0.90
N ALA A 139 17.49 3.10 -1.11
CA ALA A 139 16.90 3.98 -2.13
C ALA A 139 17.01 5.46 -1.74
N TRP A 140 17.01 5.78 -0.44
CA TRP A 140 16.92 7.15 0.06
C TRP A 140 17.95 8.11 -0.55
N PRO A 141 19.26 7.82 -0.60
CA PRO A 141 20.23 8.73 -1.20
C PRO A 141 19.97 8.99 -2.70
N HIS A 142 19.34 8.06 -3.40
CA HIS A 142 18.99 8.23 -4.82
C HIS A 142 17.75 9.12 -4.98
N ILE A 143 16.73 8.94 -4.12
CA ILE A 143 15.53 9.78 -4.09
C ILE A 143 15.87 11.21 -3.68
N GLN A 144 16.62 11.38 -2.59
CA GLN A 144 16.98 12.69 -2.03
C GLN A 144 17.77 13.57 -3.01
N ASN A 145 18.59 12.97 -3.86
CA ASN A 145 19.45 13.69 -4.82
C ASN A 145 18.85 13.76 -6.23
N ALA A 146 17.66 13.21 -6.46
CA ALA A 146 16.97 13.28 -7.74
C ALA A 146 16.16 14.59 -7.88
N ASP A 147 15.76 14.90 -9.11
CA ASP A 147 14.93 16.07 -9.44
C ASP A 147 13.44 15.71 -9.27
N PHE A 148 13.05 15.42 -8.03
CA PHE A 148 11.65 15.17 -7.65
C PHE A 148 11.07 16.36 -6.90
N ASP A 149 9.74 16.43 -6.86
CA ASP A 149 9.05 17.41 -6.03
C ASP A 149 9.38 17.19 -4.54
N GLU A 150 9.56 18.29 -3.80
CA GLU A 150 9.93 18.29 -2.38
C GLU A 150 8.98 17.44 -1.53
N TRP A 151 7.67 17.56 -1.76
CA TRP A 151 6.65 16.79 -1.03
C TRP A 151 6.81 15.28 -1.21
N ALA A 152 7.23 14.81 -2.39
CA ALA A 152 7.42 13.38 -2.66
C ALA A 152 8.67 12.85 -1.96
N VAL A 153 9.74 13.66 -1.89
CA VAL A 153 10.96 13.34 -1.15
C VAL A 153 10.67 13.25 0.35
N GLU A 154 9.91 14.21 0.90
CA GLU A 154 9.48 14.22 2.30
C GLU A 154 8.61 13.00 2.63
N GLU A 155 7.63 12.67 1.78
CA GLU A 155 6.78 11.51 1.97
C GLU A 155 7.59 10.20 1.98
N PHE A 156 8.53 10.05 1.05
CA PHE A 156 9.43 8.88 1.02
C PHE A 156 10.26 8.78 2.30
N ALA A 157 10.79 9.92 2.80
CA ALA A 157 11.56 9.96 4.04
C ALA A 157 10.72 9.54 5.24
N VAL A 158 9.50 10.07 5.37
CA VAL A 158 8.56 9.72 6.45
C VAL A 158 8.22 8.23 6.42
N GLN A 159 7.93 7.67 5.24
CA GLN A 159 7.67 6.24 5.09
C GLN A 159 8.89 5.39 5.47
N GLY A 160 10.09 5.77 5.00
CA GLY A 160 11.34 5.10 5.31
C GLY A 160 11.65 5.07 6.82
N MET A 161 11.50 6.21 7.49
CA MET A 161 11.61 6.30 8.95
C MET A 161 10.61 5.40 9.66
N ASN A 162 9.34 5.46 9.25
CA ASN A 162 8.28 4.66 9.85
C ASN A 162 8.59 3.16 9.79
N TYR A 163 9.01 2.65 8.63
CA TYR A 163 9.39 1.24 8.48
C TYR A 163 10.67 0.88 9.24
N ALA A 164 11.66 1.79 9.33
CA ALA A 164 12.85 1.57 10.15
C ALA A 164 12.52 1.43 11.64
N ILE A 165 11.67 2.32 12.18
CA ILE A 165 11.20 2.26 13.57
C ILE A 165 10.44 0.94 13.81
N LEU A 166 9.52 0.57 12.92
CA LEU A 166 8.73 -0.65 13.07
C LEU A 166 9.60 -1.91 12.99
N ASN A 167 10.62 -1.93 12.12
CA ASN A 167 11.56 -3.04 12.04
C ASN A 167 12.39 -3.17 13.34
N TYR A 168 12.82 -2.04 13.91
CA TYR A 168 13.47 -2.01 15.21
C TYR A 168 12.53 -2.54 16.31
N VAL A 169 11.29 -2.08 16.37
CA VAL A 169 10.28 -2.56 17.34
C VAL A 169 10.04 -4.07 17.21
N ALA A 170 10.01 -4.60 15.98
CA ALA A 170 9.79 -6.02 15.71
C ALA A 170 10.97 -6.92 16.16
N THR A 171 12.17 -6.36 16.29
CA THR A 171 13.40 -7.13 16.55
C THR A 171 14.02 -6.85 17.94
N ALA A 172 13.73 -5.71 18.54
CA ALA A 172 14.23 -5.33 19.85
C ALA A 172 13.45 -6.02 20.98
N VAL A 173 14.15 -6.52 21.99
CA VAL A 173 13.54 -7.12 23.19
C VAL A 173 12.80 -6.08 24.04
N SER A 174 13.34 -4.86 24.09
CA SER A 174 12.79 -3.72 24.83
C SER A 174 13.12 -2.45 24.06
N PRO A 175 12.24 -1.98 23.16
CA PRO A 175 12.47 -0.77 22.38
C PRO A 175 12.77 0.44 23.27
N ASP A 176 13.88 1.12 22.99
CA ASP A 176 14.35 2.33 23.70
C ASP A 176 14.52 3.47 22.68
N PRO A 177 13.88 4.65 22.87
CA PRO A 177 14.03 5.81 21.99
C PRO A 177 15.44 6.40 21.98
N THR A 178 16.26 6.06 22.97
CA THR A 178 17.65 6.52 23.10
C THR A 178 18.68 5.53 22.58
N ASP A 179 18.25 4.39 22.02
CA ASP A 179 19.15 3.39 21.45
C ASP A 179 19.97 4.00 20.30
N PRO A 180 21.31 4.06 20.40
CA PRO A 180 22.17 4.56 19.32
C PRO A 180 21.97 3.83 17.98
N HIS A 181 21.57 2.55 18.00
CA HIS A 181 21.28 1.81 16.79
C HIS A 181 20.04 2.34 16.09
N LEU A 182 18.95 2.59 16.83
CA LEU A 182 17.74 3.20 16.29
C LEU A 182 18.03 4.59 15.73
N LEU A 183 18.71 5.44 16.50
CA LEU A 183 19.04 6.80 16.06
C LEU A 183 19.88 6.79 14.78
N ALA A 184 20.85 5.87 14.66
CA ALA A 184 21.65 5.72 13.46
C ALA A 184 20.85 5.22 12.24
N LEU A 185 19.75 4.47 12.45
CA LEU A 185 18.85 4.07 11.37
C LEU A 185 17.99 5.24 10.86
N LEU A 186 17.67 6.22 11.72
CA LEU A 186 16.79 7.35 11.39
C LEU A 186 17.53 8.58 10.86
N ASP A 187 18.76 8.80 11.33
CA ASP A 187 19.62 9.94 10.98
C ASP A 187 19.68 10.25 9.47
N PRO A 188 19.75 9.26 8.55
CA PRO A 188 19.78 9.57 7.13
C PRO A 188 18.51 10.28 6.62
N PHE A 189 17.33 9.94 7.15
CA PHE A 189 16.05 10.39 6.62
C PHE A 189 15.67 11.79 7.09
N ALA A 190 15.69 12.03 8.42
CA ALA A 190 15.41 13.33 9.02
C ALA A 190 15.84 13.38 10.49
N GLU A 191 16.05 14.59 10.99
CA GLU A 191 16.18 14.85 12.43
C GLU A 191 14.83 14.60 13.11
N ILE A 192 14.80 13.69 14.09
CA ILE A 192 13.61 13.38 14.89
C ILE A 192 13.77 13.91 16.31
N GLU A 193 12.76 14.63 16.77
CA GLU A 193 12.72 15.09 18.16
C GLU A 193 12.57 13.90 19.12
N ALA A 194 13.38 13.88 20.18
CA ALA A 194 13.42 12.77 21.13
C ALA A 194 12.05 12.50 21.79
N ASP A 195 11.30 13.55 22.09
CA ASP A 195 9.95 13.44 22.68
C ASP A 195 8.97 12.82 21.68
N THR A 196 9.03 13.21 20.40
CA THR A 196 8.20 12.62 19.34
C THR A 196 8.52 11.14 19.13
N LEU A 197 9.79 10.76 19.12
CA LEU A 197 10.18 9.35 19.00
C LEU A 197 9.74 8.53 20.21
N THR A 198 9.88 9.09 21.42
CA THR A 198 9.44 8.45 22.67
C THR A 198 7.93 8.21 22.64
N GLU A 199 7.15 9.22 22.26
CA GLU A 199 5.70 9.11 22.16
C GLU A 199 5.28 8.10 21.08
N TYR A 200 5.91 8.15 19.90
CA TYR A 200 5.66 7.19 18.82
C TYR A 200 5.93 5.75 19.27
N LEU A 201 7.09 5.48 19.87
CA LEU A 201 7.44 4.15 20.37
C LEU A 201 6.45 3.68 21.43
N ALA A 202 6.04 4.54 22.36
CA ALA A 202 5.05 4.17 23.36
C ALA A 202 3.71 3.75 22.73
N GLN A 203 3.27 4.44 21.67
CA GLN A 203 2.04 4.13 20.95
C GLN A 203 2.11 2.76 20.24
N VAL A 204 3.17 2.52 19.45
CA VAL A 204 3.28 1.29 18.65
C VAL A 204 3.71 0.06 19.46
N THR A 205 4.17 0.25 20.70
CA THR A 205 4.48 -0.83 21.65
C THR A 205 3.40 -1.07 22.70
N GLY A 206 2.29 -0.32 22.66
CA GLY A 206 1.18 -0.47 23.61
C GLY A 206 1.50 0.01 25.03
N GLN A 207 2.49 0.89 25.19
CA GLN A 207 2.91 1.46 26.49
C GLN A 207 2.16 2.74 26.85
N THR A 208 1.20 3.18 26.03
CA THR A 208 0.35 4.33 26.36
C THR A 208 -0.74 3.95 27.35
N ASN A 209 -1.09 4.90 28.23
CA ASN A 209 -2.18 4.75 29.20
C ASN A 209 -3.36 5.67 28.87
N ARG A 210 -3.50 6.09 27.60
CA ARG A 210 -4.52 7.05 27.19
C ARG A 210 -5.90 6.38 27.15
N SER A 211 -6.85 6.95 27.88
CA SER A 211 -8.25 6.54 27.86
C SER A 211 -9.03 7.43 26.90
N TRP A 212 -9.26 6.93 25.69
CA TRP A 212 -10.03 7.63 24.66
C TRP A 212 -11.51 7.78 25.03
N GLN A 213 -12.11 8.89 24.61
CA GLN A 213 -13.54 9.17 24.71
C GLN A 213 -14.08 9.58 23.33
N PRO A 214 -15.37 9.32 23.03
CA PRO A 214 -15.98 9.78 21.78
C PRO A 214 -15.84 11.30 21.52
N SER A 215 -15.75 12.10 22.59
CA SER A 215 -15.55 13.56 22.50
C SER A 215 -14.18 13.96 21.96
N ASP A 216 -13.17 13.09 22.05
CA ASP A 216 -11.81 13.35 21.55
C ASP A 216 -11.78 13.46 20.01
N PHE A 217 -12.85 12.98 19.36
CA PHE A 217 -13.03 12.97 17.91
C PHE A 217 -14.23 13.83 17.47
N ALA A 218 -14.74 14.69 18.35
CA ALA A 218 -15.89 15.53 18.05
C ALA A 218 -15.47 16.76 17.22
N VAL A 219 -15.91 16.82 15.97
CA VAL A 219 -15.72 17.99 15.12
C VAL A 219 -16.92 18.93 15.27
N PRO A 220 -16.72 20.20 15.66
CA PRO A 220 -17.81 21.16 15.77
C PRO A 220 -18.53 21.35 14.43
N PRO A 221 -19.87 21.54 14.42
CA PRO A 221 -20.59 21.85 13.20
C PRO A 221 -20.10 23.18 12.61
N GLN A 222 -19.63 23.16 11.36
CA GLN A 222 -19.21 24.35 10.62
C GLN A 222 -20.19 24.66 9.49
N SER A 223 -20.41 25.94 9.19
CA SER A 223 -21.34 26.41 8.14
C SER A 223 -20.70 26.55 6.75
N SER A 224 -19.37 26.43 6.68
CA SER A 224 -18.58 26.51 5.45
C SER A 224 -18.74 25.26 4.59
N ASN A 225 -18.47 25.40 3.29
CA ASN A 225 -18.35 24.26 2.36
C ASN A 225 -17.08 23.44 2.63
N ALA A 226 -16.04 24.07 3.19
CA ALA A 226 -14.84 23.41 3.67
C ALA A 226 -14.97 23.26 5.19
N VAL A 227 -14.97 22.01 5.68
CA VAL A 227 -14.87 21.73 7.11
C VAL A 227 -13.40 21.61 7.44
N GLU A 228 -12.94 22.41 8.38
CA GLU A 228 -11.59 22.32 8.93
C GLU A 228 -11.61 21.39 10.14
N ILE A 229 -10.86 20.30 10.08
CA ILE A 229 -10.66 19.40 11.22
C ILE A 229 -9.73 20.11 12.22
N PRO A 230 -10.12 20.25 13.49
CA PRO A 230 -9.22 20.81 14.50
C PRO A 230 -7.94 19.98 14.63
N ASP A 231 -6.78 20.62 14.72
CA ASP A 231 -5.47 19.94 14.87
C ASP A 231 -5.46 18.90 16.01
N GLU A 232 -6.17 19.19 17.11
CA GLU A 232 -6.30 18.25 18.24
C GLU A 232 -7.03 16.96 17.84
N VAL A 233 -8.05 17.04 16.98
CA VAL A 233 -8.82 15.88 16.51
C VAL A 233 -7.99 15.04 15.55
N ASP A 234 -7.26 15.68 14.63
CA ASP A 234 -6.33 14.98 13.73
C ASP A 234 -5.21 14.29 14.51
N ALA A 235 -4.57 15.00 15.43
CA ALA A 235 -3.57 14.43 16.34
C ALA A 235 -4.14 13.25 17.13
N ASN A 236 -5.35 13.37 17.68
CA ASN A 236 -6.01 12.28 18.42
C ASN A 236 -6.24 11.05 17.54
N LEU A 237 -6.70 11.23 16.30
CA LEU A 237 -6.92 10.13 15.36
C LEU A 237 -5.61 9.44 14.98
N THR A 238 -4.58 10.23 14.66
CA THR A 238 -3.22 9.75 14.40
C THR A 238 -2.69 8.89 15.55
N GLN A 239 -2.82 9.35 16.80
CA GLN A 239 -2.38 8.60 17.97
C GLN A 239 -3.20 7.31 18.17
N LEU A 240 -4.53 7.37 18.00
CA LEU A 240 -5.41 6.21 18.11
C LEU A 240 -5.04 5.13 17.08
N LEU A 241 -4.73 5.53 15.84
CA LEU A 241 -4.34 4.61 14.78
C LEU A 241 -2.96 3.99 15.03
N ARG A 242 -2.02 4.70 15.65
CA ARG A 242 -0.73 4.13 16.07
C ARG A 242 -0.90 3.09 17.20
N GLU A 243 -1.75 3.37 18.18
CA GLU A 243 -2.13 2.37 19.19
C GLU A 243 -2.84 1.16 18.56
N PHE A 244 -3.63 1.38 17.51
CA PHE A 244 -4.28 0.31 16.77
C PHE A 244 -3.28 -0.58 16.03
N MET A 245 -2.20 -0.05 15.46
CA MET A 245 -1.16 -0.88 14.83
C MET A 245 -0.60 -1.93 15.80
N HIS A 246 -0.39 -1.57 17.06
CA HIS A 246 0.00 -2.52 18.11
C HIS A 246 -1.07 -3.61 18.35
N ALA A 247 -2.34 -3.21 18.42
CA ALA A 247 -3.46 -4.14 18.62
C ALA A 247 -3.59 -5.13 17.45
N VAL A 248 -3.42 -4.67 16.22
CA VAL A 248 -3.42 -5.52 15.00
C VAL A 248 -2.33 -6.58 15.08
N HIS A 249 -1.11 -6.18 15.45
CA HIS A 249 0.00 -7.11 15.54
C HIS A 249 -0.20 -8.14 16.67
N SER A 250 -0.60 -7.68 17.85
CA SER A 250 -0.75 -8.53 19.04
C SER A 250 -1.96 -9.48 18.99
N GLU A 251 -3.12 -9.05 18.48
CA GLU A 251 -4.35 -9.86 18.47
C GLU A 251 -4.45 -10.82 17.29
N LYS A 252 -3.97 -10.40 16.10
CA LYS A 252 -4.18 -11.12 14.84
C LYS A 252 -2.92 -11.76 14.26
N SER A 253 -1.76 -11.54 14.88
CA SER A 253 -0.46 -11.93 14.30
C SER A 253 -0.26 -11.35 12.89
N LEU A 254 -0.92 -10.24 12.57
CA LEU A 254 -0.68 -9.53 11.32
C LEU A 254 0.69 -8.84 11.39
N PRO A 255 1.46 -8.83 10.29
CA PRO A 255 2.73 -8.13 10.27
C PRO A 255 2.55 -6.63 10.55
N LEU A 256 3.43 -6.05 11.37
CA LEU A 256 3.43 -4.60 11.66
C LEU A 256 3.49 -3.75 10.38
N SER A 257 4.23 -4.21 9.37
CA SER A 257 4.31 -3.53 8.08
C SER A 257 2.96 -3.47 7.35
N ARG A 258 2.12 -4.51 7.44
CA ARG A 258 0.78 -4.51 6.83
C ARG A 258 -0.16 -3.57 7.60
N ALA A 259 -0.05 -3.53 8.93
CA ALA A 259 -0.80 -2.58 9.75
C ALA A 259 -0.42 -1.13 9.41
N ALA A 260 0.88 -0.87 9.23
CA ALA A 260 1.40 0.43 8.80
C ALA A 260 1.00 0.80 7.37
N LEU A 261 0.92 -0.17 6.46
CA LEU A 261 0.41 0.05 5.10
C LEU A 261 -1.06 0.50 5.11
N ALA A 262 -1.87 -0.05 6.02
CA ALA A 262 -3.26 0.36 6.18
C ALA A 262 -3.41 1.72 6.90
N TYR A 263 -2.41 2.13 7.69
CA TYR A 263 -2.50 3.30 8.59
C TYR A 263 -2.84 4.60 7.86
N TRP A 264 -2.08 4.95 6.82
CA TRP A 264 -2.24 6.22 6.11
C TRP A 264 -3.60 6.35 5.41
N PRO A 265 -3.98 5.44 4.50
CA PRO A 265 -5.25 5.57 3.81
C PRO A 265 -6.44 5.39 4.77
N LEU A 266 -6.31 4.62 5.86
CA LEU A 266 -7.33 4.57 6.90
C LEU A 266 -7.45 5.92 7.64
N ASN A 267 -6.35 6.60 7.94
CA ASN A 267 -6.37 7.94 8.53
C ASN A 267 -7.10 8.94 7.62
N GLU A 268 -6.73 9.00 6.34
CA GLU A 268 -7.37 9.87 5.35
C GLU A 268 -8.88 9.59 5.22
N TYR A 269 -9.25 8.31 5.14
CA TYR A 269 -10.64 7.90 5.11
C TYR A 269 -11.40 8.38 6.34
N LEU A 270 -10.85 8.18 7.54
CA LEU A 270 -11.51 8.55 8.80
C LEU A 270 -11.60 10.06 8.99
N LEU A 271 -10.60 10.84 8.55
CA LEU A 271 -10.68 12.31 8.50
C LEU A 271 -11.80 12.78 7.58
N SER A 272 -11.91 12.20 6.37
CA SER A 272 -13.01 12.49 5.46
C SER A 272 -14.37 12.20 6.08
N ARG A 273 -14.50 11.09 6.82
CA ARG A 273 -15.72 10.73 7.56
C ARG A 273 -16.05 11.71 8.68
N LEU A 274 -15.04 12.22 9.39
CA LEU A 274 -15.22 13.24 10.41
C LEU A 274 -15.75 14.55 9.81
N GLU A 275 -15.21 14.96 8.66
CA GLU A 275 -15.72 16.13 7.92
C GLU A 275 -17.17 15.94 7.48
N GLU A 276 -17.50 14.79 6.88
CA GLU A 276 -18.86 14.46 6.44
C GLU A 276 -19.85 14.51 7.61
N SER A 277 -19.46 13.97 8.76
CA SER A 277 -20.26 14.01 9.99
C SER A 277 -20.53 15.44 10.43
N ALA A 278 -19.51 16.29 10.47
CA ALA A 278 -19.67 17.70 10.84
C ALA A 278 -20.60 18.47 9.88
N ARG A 279 -20.56 18.17 8.57
CA ARG A 279 -21.48 18.72 7.57
C ARG A 279 -22.91 18.20 7.75
N ALA A 280 -23.09 16.96 8.21
CA ALA A 280 -24.39 16.33 8.32
C ALA A 280 -25.30 16.98 9.38
N TYR A 281 -24.74 17.61 10.42
CA TYR A 281 -25.46 18.33 11.47
C TYR A 281 -26.14 19.63 11.01
N GLN A 282 -25.94 20.06 9.75
CA GLN A 282 -26.64 21.23 9.23
C GLN A 282 -28.10 20.91 8.86
N PRO A 283 -29.09 21.65 9.39
CA PRO A 283 -30.47 21.57 8.93
C PRO A 283 -30.56 22.13 7.50
N ARG A 284 -30.43 21.27 6.49
CA ARG A 284 -30.72 21.66 5.10
C ARG A 284 -32.19 22.09 5.00
N ARG A 285 -32.43 23.35 4.61
CA ARG A 285 -33.76 23.81 4.16
C ARG A 285 -34.18 22.93 2.98
N LYS A 286 -35.10 21.99 3.22
CA LYS A 286 -35.62 21.08 2.20
C LYS A 286 -36.29 21.89 1.09
N LYS A 287 -35.67 21.95 -0.09
CA LYS A 287 -36.41 22.17 -1.34
C LYS A 287 -37.16 20.86 -1.63
N ALA A 288 -38.48 20.91 -1.46
CA ALA A 288 -39.52 19.95 -1.85
C ALA A 288 -39.09 18.51 -2.20
N GLY A 289 -39.46 17.55 -1.32
CA GLY A 289 -40.09 16.31 -1.79
C GLY A 289 -39.32 14.99 -1.74
N ARG A 290 -38.00 14.95 -1.48
CA ARG A 290 -37.28 13.67 -1.25
C ARG A 290 -36.55 13.66 0.08
N PHE A 291 -36.91 12.69 0.93
CA PHE A 291 -36.14 12.33 2.11
C PHE A 291 -35.07 11.33 1.67
N GLU A 292 -33.82 11.78 1.51
CA GLU A 292 -32.69 10.86 1.59
C GLU A 292 -32.46 10.50 3.05
N ARG A 293 -32.42 9.20 3.35
CA ARG A 293 -31.96 8.68 4.64
C ARG A 293 -30.45 8.97 4.73
N LYS A 294 -30.09 10.12 5.29
CA LYS A 294 -28.74 10.30 5.86
C LYS A 294 -28.58 9.29 7.00
N THR A 295 -27.48 8.58 7.02
CA THR A 295 -27.04 7.64 8.07
C THR A 295 -26.77 8.39 9.38
N TYR A 296 -27.83 8.88 10.02
CA TYR A 296 -27.75 9.43 11.37
C TYR A 296 -27.64 8.26 12.35
N GLY A 297 -26.46 8.03 12.95
CA GLY A 297 -26.31 7.12 14.10
C GLY A 297 -25.00 6.32 14.19
N LEU A 298 -24.28 6.14 13.08
CA LEU A 298 -22.97 5.49 13.12
C LEU A 298 -21.91 6.52 13.54
N SER A 299 -20.98 6.09 14.40
CA SER A 299 -19.79 6.86 14.75
C SER A 299 -19.02 7.24 13.48
N PRO A 300 -18.41 8.44 13.38
CA PRO A 300 -17.53 8.78 12.25
C PRO A 300 -16.31 7.86 12.17
N LEU A 301 -15.93 7.21 13.28
CA LEU A 301 -14.87 6.19 13.32
C LEU A 301 -15.29 4.84 12.72
N CYS A 302 -16.59 4.64 12.47
CA CYS A 302 -17.12 3.47 11.79
C CYS A 302 -17.24 3.75 10.29
N PRO A 303 -16.64 2.91 9.44
CA PRO A 303 -16.94 2.92 8.02
C PRO A 303 -18.44 2.71 7.74
N THR A 304 -18.90 3.26 6.63
CA THR A 304 -20.21 2.90 6.04
C THR A 304 -19.99 2.32 4.66
N THR A 305 -20.83 1.36 4.26
CA THR A 305 -20.79 0.68 2.95
C THR A 305 -20.54 1.66 1.81
N ILE A 306 -21.33 2.74 1.74
CA ILE A 306 -21.27 3.73 0.66
C ILE A 306 -19.94 4.50 0.68
N SER A 307 -19.59 5.10 1.82
CA SER A 307 -18.36 5.91 1.91
C SER A 307 -17.09 5.09 1.70
N LEU A 308 -17.06 3.84 2.22
CA LEU A 308 -15.91 2.97 2.05
C LEU A 308 -15.81 2.48 0.60
N ALA A 309 -16.93 2.13 -0.05
CA ALA A 309 -16.94 1.77 -1.47
C ALA A 309 -16.42 2.91 -2.35
N GLN A 310 -16.85 4.15 -2.07
CA GLN A 310 -16.36 5.33 -2.79
C GLN A 310 -14.86 5.55 -2.57
N PHE A 311 -14.40 5.43 -1.33
CA PHE A 311 -12.98 5.56 -1.00
C PHE A 311 -12.13 4.48 -1.69
N LEU A 312 -12.53 3.21 -1.61
CA LEU A 312 -11.84 2.10 -2.28
C LEU A 312 -11.90 2.25 -3.80
N SER A 313 -13.02 2.70 -4.37
CA SER A 313 -13.12 2.95 -5.80
C SER A 313 -12.13 4.02 -6.26
N ASN A 314 -11.90 5.07 -5.46
CA ASN A 314 -10.92 6.10 -5.79
C ASN A 314 -9.48 5.55 -5.70
N MET A 315 -9.18 4.72 -4.70
CA MET A 315 -7.87 4.06 -4.57
C MET A 315 -7.59 3.08 -5.72
N LEU A 316 -8.63 2.47 -6.26
CA LEU A 316 -8.56 1.47 -7.33
C LEU A 316 -8.80 2.09 -8.73
N GLU A 317 -8.73 3.42 -8.84
CA GLU A 317 -8.80 4.09 -10.14
C GLU A 317 -7.65 3.67 -11.06
N LEU A 318 -7.89 3.77 -12.37
CA LEU A 318 -6.99 3.27 -13.41
C LEU A 318 -5.58 3.91 -13.36
N VAL A 319 -5.48 5.14 -12.86
CA VAL A 319 -4.22 5.88 -12.80
C VAL A 319 -3.54 5.60 -11.46
N ALA A 320 -2.53 4.72 -11.48
CA ALA A 320 -1.76 4.29 -10.30
C ALA A 320 -2.62 3.61 -9.21
N PRO A 321 -3.21 2.44 -9.51
CA PRO A 321 -4.09 1.76 -8.57
C PRO A 321 -3.34 1.27 -7.31
N GLN A 322 -3.89 1.59 -6.14
CA GLN A 322 -3.33 1.26 -4.83
C GLN A 322 -3.89 -0.06 -4.29
N HIS A 323 -3.64 -1.16 -5.00
CA HIS A 323 -4.21 -2.47 -4.66
C HIS A 323 -3.83 -2.95 -3.25
N TYR A 324 -2.56 -2.83 -2.89
CA TYR A 324 -2.04 -3.32 -1.60
C TYR A 324 -2.50 -2.47 -0.41
N PRO A 325 -2.47 -1.12 -0.47
CA PRO A 325 -3.09 -0.29 0.55
C PRO A 325 -4.59 -0.58 0.73
N ALA A 326 -5.36 -0.70 -0.37
CA ALA A 326 -6.79 -1.02 -0.30
C ALA A 326 -7.04 -2.40 0.35
N ALA A 327 -6.28 -3.42 -0.05
CA ALA A 327 -6.34 -4.75 0.55
C ALA A 327 -5.92 -4.74 2.04
N ALA A 328 -4.93 -3.93 2.42
CA ALA A 328 -4.49 -3.79 3.80
C ALA A 328 -5.59 -3.20 4.69
N ILE A 329 -6.30 -2.16 4.22
CA ILE A 329 -7.45 -1.58 4.95
C ILE A 329 -8.50 -2.66 5.23
N LEU A 330 -8.95 -3.37 4.19
CA LEU A 330 -9.97 -4.42 4.34
C LEU A 330 -9.53 -5.50 5.33
N SER A 331 -8.25 -5.88 5.29
CA SER A 331 -7.68 -6.88 6.20
C SER A 331 -7.70 -6.45 7.67
N VAL A 332 -7.58 -5.14 7.96
CA VAL A 332 -7.52 -4.63 9.33
C VAL A 332 -8.88 -4.16 9.88
N LEU A 333 -9.86 -3.85 9.02
CA LEU A 333 -11.14 -3.27 9.43
C LEU A 333 -11.92 -4.09 10.48
N PRO A 334 -12.04 -5.43 10.39
CA PRO A 334 -12.71 -6.20 11.44
C PRO A 334 -12.02 -6.06 12.81
N THR A 335 -10.70 -5.94 12.82
CA THR A 335 -9.91 -5.73 14.04
C THR A 335 -10.06 -4.30 14.54
N TRP A 336 -10.15 -3.31 13.64
CA TRP A 336 -10.42 -1.92 13.97
C TRP A 336 -11.74 -1.76 14.74
N LEU A 337 -12.82 -2.39 14.26
CA LEU A 337 -14.12 -2.30 14.92
C LEU A 337 -14.10 -2.90 16.32
N ARG A 338 -13.43 -4.05 16.49
CA ARG A 338 -13.25 -4.68 17.79
C ARG A 338 -12.41 -3.82 18.73
N PHE A 339 -11.34 -3.22 18.22
CA PHE A 339 -10.49 -2.30 18.96
C PHE A 339 -11.28 -1.09 19.47
N LEU A 340 -12.09 -0.46 18.61
CA LEU A 340 -12.98 0.64 18.99
C LEU A 340 -14.00 0.21 20.05
N HIS A 341 -14.63 -0.96 19.88
CA HIS A 341 -15.61 -1.48 20.82
C HIS A 341 -14.98 -1.77 22.19
N ASN A 342 -13.82 -2.41 22.22
CA ASN A 342 -13.08 -2.73 23.45
C ASN A 342 -12.67 -1.46 24.22
N ARG A 343 -12.48 -0.33 23.53
CA ARG A 343 -12.21 0.98 24.13
C ARG A 343 -13.47 1.79 24.45
N GLY A 344 -14.66 1.24 24.21
CA GLY A 344 -15.93 1.92 24.45
C GLY A 344 -16.20 3.11 23.51
N LEU A 345 -15.49 3.19 22.38
CA LEU A 345 -15.67 4.27 21.39
C LEU A 345 -16.88 4.03 20.48
N ILE A 346 -17.31 2.77 20.37
CA ILE A 346 -18.52 2.37 19.63
C ILE A 346 -19.31 1.33 20.44
N THR A 347 -20.60 1.20 20.15
CA THR A 347 -21.45 0.17 20.74
C THR A 347 -21.35 -1.15 19.97
N ALA A 348 -21.73 -2.26 20.60
CA ALA A 348 -21.83 -3.57 19.92
C ALA A 348 -22.79 -3.55 18.72
N GLU A 349 -23.85 -2.73 18.78
CA GLU A 349 -24.78 -2.53 17.66
C GLU A 349 -24.11 -1.83 16.48
N GLN A 350 -23.33 -0.78 16.74
CA GLN A 350 -22.56 -0.08 15.70
C GLN A 350 -21.52 -1.00 15.07
N GLN A 351 -20.80 -1.79 15.86
CA GLN A 351 -19.87 -2.80 15.35
C GLN A 351 -20.59 -3.78 14.41
N ALA A 352 -21.66 -4.43 14.86
CA ALA A 352 -22.38 -5.42 14.07
C ALA A 352 -22.99 -4.83 12.79
N GLN A 353 -23.50 -3.60 12.85
CA GLN A 353 -24.03 -2.90 11.69
C GLN A 353 -22.93 -2.60 10.66
N THR A 354 -21.75 -2.15 11.10
CA THR A 354 -20.63 -1.90 10.19
C THR A 354 -20.09 -3.19 9.60
N GLU A 355 -19.92 -4.25 10.40
CA GLU A 355 -19.48 -5.58 9.91
C GLU A 355 -20.40 -6.12 8.81
N LEU A 356 -21.72 -6.00 8.97
CA LEU A 356 -22.68 -6.38 7.94
C LEU A 356 -22.48 -5.56 6.66
N GLY A 357 -22.27 -4.24 6.79
CA GLY A 357 -22.01 -3.37 5.64
C GLY A 357 -20.69 -3.70 4.92
N LEU A 358 -19.65 -4.15 5.65
CA LEU A 358 -18.40 -4.61 5.04
C LEU A 358 -18.62 -5.89 4.23
N GLN A 359 -19.41 -6.85 4.75
CA GLN A 359 -19.72 -8.10 4.05
C GLN A 359 -20.43 -7.87 2.71
N GLU A 360 -21.24 -6.82 2.60
CA GLU A 360 -21.92 -6.45 1.36
C GLU A 360 -20.95 -5.97 0.26
N LEU A 361 -19.77 -5.45 0.61
CA LEU A 361 -18.76 -4.96 -0.34
C LEU A 361 -17.85 -6.06 -0.89
N LEU A 362 -17.64 -7.14 -0.12
CA LEU A 362 -16.66 -8.17 -0.46
C LEU A 362 -16.89 -8.86 -1.82
N PRO A 363 -18.13 -9.13 -2.29
CA PRO A 363 -18.35 -9.77 -3.59
C PRO A 363 -17.81 -8.95 -4.77
N GLU A 364 -18.06 -7.64 -4.81
CA GLU A 364 -17.62 -6.77 -5.90
C GLU A 364 -16.08 -6.65 -5.94
N LEU A 365 -15.46 -6.53 -4.76
CA LEU A 365 -13.99 -6.49 -4.64
C LEU A 365 -13.34 -7.82 -5.01
N ARG A 366 -14.01 -8.94 -4.72
CA ARG A 366 -13.54 -10.27 -5.13
C ARG A 366 -13.60 -10.45 -6.64
N GLU A 367 -14.64 -9.95 -7.29
CA GLU A 367 -14.72 -9.95 -8.76
C GLU A 367 -13.59 -9.11 -9.35
N PHE A 368 -13.41 -7.87 -8.84
CA PHE A 368 -12.35 -6.97 -9.29
C PHE A 368 -10.94 -7.57 -9.18
N TRP A 369 -10.57 -8.11 -8.01
CA TRP A 369 -9.25 -8.74 -7.83
C TRP A 369 -9.15 -10.14 -8.43
N GLY A 370 -10.28 -10.81 -8.69
CA GLY A 370 -10.31 -12.12 -9.36
C GLY A 370 -9.76 -12.06 -10.78
N ASP A 371 -9.84 -10.89 -11.41
CA ASP A 371 -9.29 -10.62 -12.74
C ASP A 371 -7.79 -10.27 -12.71
N MET A 372 -7.14 -10.25 -11.53
CA MET A 372 -5.70 -9.99 -11.36
C MET A 372 -4.93 -11.29 -11.05
N PRO A 373 -4.51 -12.07 -12.05
CA PRO A 373 -3.89 -13.38 -11.83
C PRO A 373 -2.49 -13.30 -11.18
N THR A 374 -1.87 -12.12 -11.20
CA THR A 374 -0.48 -11.90 -10.80
C THR A 374 -0.26 -12.10 -9.31
N ASP A 375 -1.22 -11.71 -8.47
CA ASP A 375 -1.13 -11.81 -7.02
C ASP A 375 -2.44 -12.33 -6.37
N PRO A 376 -2.51 -13.64 -6.03
CA PRO A 376 -3.70 -14.21 -5.40
C PRO A 376 -3.93 -13.76 -3.95
N ALA A 377 -2.97 -13.10 -3.29
CA ALA A 377 -3.13 -12.65 -1.90
C ALA A 377 -4.16 -11.52 -1.78
N LEU A 378 -4.33 -10.71 -2.84
CA LEU A 378 -5.36 -9.66 -2.91
C LEU A 378 -6.78 -10.26 -2.86
N VAL A 379 -7.01 -11.41 -3.51
CA VAL A 379 -8.30 -12.11 -3.44
C VAL A 379 -8.50 -12.75 -2.06
N ALA A 380 -7.43 -13.27 -1.45
CA ALA A 380 -7.51 -13.94 -0.16
C ALA A 380 -8.03 -13.02 0.96
N CYS A 381 -7.70 -11.72 0.95
CA CYS A 381 -8.12 -10.80 2.00
C CYS A 381 -9.63 -10.50 2.03
N VAL A 382 -10.37 -10.83 0.96
CA VAL A 382 -11.84 -10.70 0.86
C VAL A 382 -12.56 -12.05 0.98
N MET A 383 -11.83 -13.12 1.34
CA MET A 383 -12.40 -14.45 1.62
C MET A 383 -12.44 -14.78 3.12
N GLU A 384 -11.60 -14.14 3.93
CA GLU A 384 -11.56 -14.24 5.40
C GLU A 384 -12.66 -13.39 6.06
#